data_AF-A0A257MZF0-F1
#
_entry.id   AF-A0A257MZF0-F1
#
_cell.length_a   1.000
_cell.length_b   1.000
_cell.length_c   1.000
_cell.angle_alpha   90.00
_cell.angle_beta   90.00
_cell.angle_gamma   90.00
#
_symmetry.space_group_name_H-M   'P 1'
#
loop_
_entity.id
_entity.type
_entity.pdbx_description
1 polymer ?
#
loop_
_entity_poly.entity_id
_entity_poly.type
_entity_poly.pdbx_seq_one_letter_code
_entity_poly.pdbx_strand_id
1 'polypeptide(L)'
;MKIINSLLLVFAVTFTSPGFAKQQPIKADGYDVLFDVFLRPLGFVEIIAGTAAFVVLSPLTAIASIPAPQENAFVDLADTFIVKPYKYTFVRPVGDYNYKEGLEK
;
A
#
# COMPACT_ATOMS: atom_id res chain seq x y z
N MET A 1 -40.59 36.32 -4.71
CA MET A 1 -40.45 34.85 -4.51
C MET A 1 -39.43 34.21 -5.44
N LYS A 2 -39.40 34.52 -6.76
CA LYS A 2 -38.41 33.93 -7.71
C LYS A 2 -36.94 34.11 -7.32
N ILE A 3 -36.57 35.31 -6.85
CA ILE A 3 -35.18 35.65 -6.48
C ILE A 3 -34.73 34.89 -5.22
N ILE A 4 -35.63 34.74 -4.24
CA ILE A 4 -35.37 34.00 -3.00
C ILE A 4 -35.20 32.50 -3.30
N ASN A 5 -36.07 31.94 -4.16
CA ASN A 5 -35.96 30.54 -4.59
C ASN A 5 -34.67 30.30 -5.38
N SER A 6 -34.26 31.25 -6.23
CA SER A 6 -32.99 31.17 -6.97
C SER A 6 -31.79 31.21 -6.03
N LEU A 7 -31.83 32.04 -4.98
CA LEU A 7 -30.75 32.16 -4.01
C LEU A 7 -30.58 30.88 -3.16
N LEU A 8 -31.70 30.28 -2.76
CA LEU A 8 -31.72 28.98 -2.06
C LEU A 8 -31.11 27.85 -2.90
N LEU A 9 -31.37 27.85 -4.21
CA LEU A 9 -30.87 26.82 -5.11
C LEU A 9 -29.35 26.95 -5.33
N VAL A 10 -28.85 28.18 -5.46
CA VAL A 10 -27.40 28.45 -5.53
C VAL A 10 -26.70 28.05 -4.23
N PHE A 11 -27.30 28.36 -3.08
CA PHE A 11 -26.75 27.98 -1.77
C PHE A 11 -26.65 26.45 -1.63
N ALA A 12 -27.67 25.69 -2.02
CA ALA A 12 -27.67 24.23 -1.95
C ALA A 12 -26.56 23.56 -2.78
N VAL A 13 -26.21 24.13 -3.94
CA VAL A 13 -25.15 23.60 -4.81
C VAL A 13 -23.75 23.90 -4.27
N THR A 14 -23.58 24.96 -3.46
CA THR A 14 -22.27 25.31 -2.88
C THR A 14 -21.87 24.46 -1.67
N PHE A 15 -22.81 23.72 -1.05
CA PHE A 15 -22.54 22.86 0.12
C PHE A 15 -22.38 21.38 -0.22
N THR A 16 -22.48 20.97 -1.49
CA THR A 16 -22.17 19.60 -1.89
C THR A 16 -20.66 19.39 -1.90
N SER A 17 -20.09 19.01 -0.75
CA SER A 17 -18.76 18.40 -0.70
C SER A 17 -18.83 17.04 -1.42
N PRO A 18 -17.91 16.72 -2.35
CA PRO A 18 -17.78 15.35 -2.82
C PRO A 18 -17.40 14.47 -1.63
N GLY A 19 -18.32 13.62 -1.20
CA GLY A 19 -17.99 12.52 -0.30
C GLY A 19 -17.26 11.47 -1.10
N PHE A 20 -15.94 11.34 -0.91
CA PHE A 20 -15.20 10.22 -1.48
C PHE A 20 -15.76 8.92 -0.88
N ALA A 21 -16.30 8.04 -1.73
CA ALA A 21 -16.65 6.70 -1.31
C ALA A 21 -15.34 5.99 -0.90
N LYS A 22 -15.20 5.66 0.39
CA LYS A 22 -14.17 4.74 0.85
C LYS A 22 -14.42 3.41 0.11
N GLN A 23 -13.42 2.94 -0.64
CA GLN A 23 -13.43 1.63 -1.31
C GLN A 23 -14.08 0.62 -0.37
N GLN A 24 -15.21 0.00 -0.77
CA GLN A 24 -15.81 -1.01 0.08
C GLN A 24 -14.77 -2.13 0.27
N PRO A 25 -14.54 -2.58 1.51
CA PRO A 25 -13.61 -3.67 1.74
C PRO A 25 -14.07 -4.85 0.87
N ILE A 26 -13.14 -5.45 0.12
CA ILE A 26 -13.39 -6.69 -0.61
C ILE A 26 -14.00 -7.66 0.41
N LYS A 27 -15.21 -8.15 0.12
CA LYS A 27 -15.85 -9.14 0.99
C LYS A 27 -15.09 -10.45 0.81
N ALA A 28 -14.17 -10.71 1.72
CA ALA A 28 -13.43 -11.96 1.75
C ALA A 28 -14.39 -13.15 1.80
N ASP A 29 -14.16 -14.15 0.96
CA ASP A 29 -14.89 -15.41 1.00
C ASP A 29 -14.11 -16.50 1.79
N GLY A 30 -14.68 -17.70 1.86
CA GLY A 30 -14.04 -18.82 2.58
C GLY A 30 -12.77 -19.32 1.91
N TYR A 31 -12.64 -19.19 0.59
CA TYR A 31 -11.43 -19.57 -0.14
C TYR A 31 -10.31 -18.56 0.10
N ASP A 32 -10.62 -17.27 0.18
CA ASP A 32 -9.66 -16.22 0.51
C ASP A 32 -8.98 -16.46 1.87
N VAL A 33 -9.78 -16.83 2.87
CA VAL A 33 -9.26 -17.18 4.20
C VAL A 33 -8.37 -18.42 4.10
N LEU A 34 -8.79 -19.45 3.36
CA LEU A 34 -8.03 -20.69 3.20
C LEU A 34 -6.68 -20.43 2.51
N PHE A 35 -6.64 -19.58 1.48
CA PHE A 35 -5.39 -19.18 0.83
C PHE A 35 -4.49 -18.40 1.78
N ASP A 36 -5.04 -17.45 2.53
CA ASP A 36 -4.27 -16.64 3.47
C ASP A 36 -3.63 -17.46 4.61
N VAL A 37 -4.23 -18.60 4.99
CA VAL A 37 -3.63 -19.55 5.95
C VAL A 37 -2.28 -20.08 5.46
N PHE A 38 -2.08 -20.19 4.14
CA PHE A 38 -0.80 -20.61 3.55
C PHE A 38 0.06 -19.42 3.14
N LEU A 39 -0.54 -18.39 2.55
CA LEU A 39 0.20 -17.24 2.01
C LEU A 39 0.81 -16.36 3.10
N ARG A 40 0.14 -16.18 4.25
CA ARG A 40 0.69 -15.31 5.32
C ARG A 40 1.92 -15.90 6.01
N PRO A 41 1.95 -17.21 6.38
CA PRO A 41 3.18 -17.83 6.84
C PRO A 41 4.29 -17.82 5.80
N LEU A 42 3.96 -18.05 4.52
CA LEU A 42 4.94 -17.97 3.45
C LEU A 42 5.53 -16.56 3.32
N GLY A 43 4.68 -15.53 3.32
CA GLY A 43 5.11 -14.14 3.30
C GLY A 43 5.97 -13.75 4.51
N PHE A 44 5.71 -14.34 5.69
CA PHE A 44 6.58 -14.15 6.85
C PHE A 44 7.99 -14.75 6.62
N VAL A 45 8.08 -15.94 6.04
CA VAL A 45 9.37 -16.55 5.67
C VAL A 45 10.10 -15.70 4.63
N GLU A 46 9.37 -15.16 3.65
CA GLU A 46 9.93 -14.24 2.65
C GLU A 46 10.50 -12.97 3.29
N ILE A 47 9.85 -12.40 4.31
CA ILE A 47 10.37 -11.22 5.02
C ILE A 47 11.66 -11.55 5.78
N ILE A 48 11.75 -12.73 6.41
CA ILE A 48 13.00 -13.16 7.07
C ILE A 48 14.11 -13.30 6.03
N ALA A 49 13.84 -13.99 4.92
CA ALA A 49 14.80 -14.16 3.83
C ALA A 49 15.21 -12.82 3.21
N GLY A 50 14.25 -11.92 2.98
CA GLY A 50 14.48 -10.57 2.46
C GLY A 50 15.30 -9.70 3.41
N THR A 51 15.07 -9.83 4.72
CA THR A 51 15.91 -9.16 5.73
C THR A 51 17.34 -9.69 5.71
N ALA A 52 17.53 -11.01 5.59
CA ALA A 52 18.86 -11.59 5.44
C ALA A 52 19.55 -11.12 4.16
N ALA A 53 18.81 -11.07 3.04
CA ALA A 53 19.30 -10.54 1.77
C ALA A 53 19.69 -9.06 1.87
N PHE A 54 18.91 -8.23 2.58
CA PHE A 54 19.22 -6.84 2.83
C PHE A 54 20.57 -6.68 3.54
N VAL A 55 20.83 -7.48 4.58
CA VAL A 55 22.11 -7.46 5.31
C VAL A 55 23.27 -7.86 4.40
N VAL A 56 23.11 -8.94 3.63
CA VAL A 56 24.16 -9.44 2.73
C VAL A 56 24.46 -8.46 1.59
N LEU A 57 23.44 -7.82 1.03
CA LEU A 57 23.57 -6.87 -0.07
C LEU A 57 23.99 -5.48 0.41
N SER A 58 23.85 -5.17 1.69
CA SER A 58 24.17 -3.84 2.25
C SER A 58 25.56 -3.30 1.89
N PRO A 59 26.66 -4.09 1.83
CA PRO A 59 27.96 -3.56 1.42
C PRO A 59 27.99 -3.16 -0.06
N LEU A 60 27.29 -3.91 -0.90
CA LEU A 60 27.15 -3.61 -2.33
C LEU A 60 26.30 -2.36 -2.54
N THR A 61 25.21 -2.24 -1.78
CA THR A 61 24.34 -1.07 -1.79
C THR A 61 25.05 0.18 -1.28
N ALA A 62 25.94 0.04 -0.28
CA ALA A 62 26.79 1.15 0.16
C ALA A 62 27.66 1.68 -0.97
N ILE A 63 28.32 0.79 -1.74
CA ILE A 63 29.14 1.19 -2.88
C ILE A 63 28.27 1.84 -3.98
N ALA A 64 27.11 1.24 -4.27
CA ALA A 64 26.17 1.77 -5.26
C ALA A 64 25.61 3.16 -4.87
N SER A 65 25.50 3.45 -3.58
CA SER A 65 24.99 4.73 -3.08
C SER A 65 25.95 5.92 -3.26
N ILE A 66 27.22 5.67 -3.61
CA ILE A 66 28.25 6.70 -3.79
C ILE A 66 27.97 7.60 -5.01
N PRO A 67 27.75 7.06 -6.23
CA PRO A 67 27.46 7.90 -7.39
C PRO A 67 26.06 8.53 -7.32
N ALA A 68 25.99 9.86 -7.45
CA ALA A 68 24.74 10.56 -7.72
C ALA A 68 24.13 10.04 -9.05
N PRO A 69 22.81 9.75 -9.12
CA PRO A 69 21.73 10.24 -8.25
C PRO A 69 21.17 9.21 -7.26
N GLN A 70 21.94 8.18 -6.88
CA GLN A 70 21.43 7.02 -6.10
C GLN A 70 21.21 7.30 -4.61
N GLU A 71 20.71 8.48 -4.27
CA GLU A 71 20.59 9.00 -2.89
C GLU A 71 19.73 8.09 -1.98
N ASN A 72 18.83 7.31 -2.58
CA ASN A 72 17.87 6.45 -1.87
C ASN A 72 18.13 4.93 -2.03
N ALA A 73 19.35 4.51 -2.41
CA ALA A 73 19.64 3.09 -2.70
C ALA A 73 19.29 2.12 -1.55
N PHE A 74 19.55 2.52 -0.30
CA PHE A 74 19.19 1.71 0.88
C PHE A 74 17.69 1.67 1.14
N VAL A 75 17.01 2.81 0.96
CA VAL A 75 15.55 2.90 1.11
C VAL A 75 14.88 2.01 0.08
N ASP A 76 15.33 2.07 -1.16
CA ASP A 76 14.82 1.25 -2.26
C ASP A 76 15.02 -0.25 -2.03
N LEU A 77 16.20 -0.63 -1.49
CA LEU A 77 16.48 -2.02 -1.15
C LEU A 77 15.56 -2.50 0.00
N ALA A 78 15.46 -1.73 1.08
CA ALA A 78 14.61 -2.07 2.22
C ALA A 78 13.14 -2.13 1.81
N ASP A 79 12.68 -1.18 0.99
CA ASP A 79 11.30 -1.14 0.51
C ASP A 79 10.97 -2.41 -0.29
N THR A 80 11.89 -2.82 -1.15
CA THR A 80 11.70 -3.98 -2.04
C THR A 80 11.72 -5.29 -1.27
N PHE A 81 12.70 -5.50 -0.39
CA PHE A 81 12.92 -6.80 0.26
C PHE A 81 12.20 -6.97 1.59
N ILE A 82 11.78 -5.88 2.24
CA ILE A 82 11.24 -5.92 3.61
C ILE A 82 9.88 -5.24 3.67
N VAL A 83 9.79 -3.95 3.33
CA VAL A 83 8.58 -3.15 3.60
C VAL A 83 7.39 -3.58 2.75
N LYS A 84 7.58 -3.76 1.43
CA LYS A 84 6.51 -4.18 0.53
C LYS A 84 6.01 -5.60 0.85
N PRO A 85 6.88 -6.62 1.02
CA PRO A 85 6.45 -7.93 1.49
C PRO A 85 5.73 -7.88 2.85
N TYR A 86 6.22 -7.07 3.79
CA TYR A 86 5.56 -6.86 5.08
C TYR A 86 4.12 -6.32 4.93
N LYS A 87 3.95 -5.27 4.12
CA LYS A 87 2.62 -4.69 3.87
C LYS A 87 1.69 -5.70 3.20
N TYR A 88 2.17 -6.44 2.21
CA TYR A 88 1.40 -7.48 1.55
C TYR A 88 1.00 -8.63 2.51
N THR A 89 1.87 -8.97 3.46
CA THR A 89 1.65 -10.09 4.38
C THR A 89 0.74 -9.72 5.56
N PHE A 90 0.93 -8.55 6.16
CA PHE A 90 0.33 -8.19 7.45
C PHE A 90 -0.70 -7.07 7.38
N VAL A 91 -0.57 -6.14 6.44
CA VAL A 91 -1.45 -4.97 6.34
C VAL A 91 -2.59 -5.20 5.35
N ARG A 92 -2.31 -5.95 4.28
CA ARG A 92 -3.28 -6.32 3.24
C ARG A 92 -4.54 -6.96 3.83
N PRO A 93 -5.74 -6.47 3.47
CA PRO A 93 -7.00 -7.13 3.78
C PRO A 93 -7.04 -8.56 3.22
N VAL A 94 -7.68 -9.48 3.94
CA VAL A 94 -7.88 -10.86 3.47
C VAL A 94 -8.60 -10.85 2.12
N GLY A 95 -8.13 -11.66 1.18
CA GLY A 95 -8.71 -11.77 -0.17
C GLY A 95 -8.37 -10.62 -1.13
N ASP A 96 -7.66 -9.58 -0.68
CA ASP A 96 -7.25 -8.48 -1.56
C ASP A 96 -5.87 -8.74 -2.17
N TYR A 97 -5.80 -9.55 -3.23
CA TYR A 97 -4.53 -9.85 -3.92
C TYR A 97 -4.02 -8.72 -4.81
N ASN A 98 -4.83 -7.70 -5.07
CA ASN A 98 -4.49 -6.53 -5.88
C ASN A 98 -4.14 -5.29 -5.02
N TYR A 99 -3.97 -5.49 -3.72
CA TYR A 99 -3.67 -4.43 -2.77
C TYR A 99 -2.40 -3.68 -3.19
N LYS A 100 -2.53 -2.38 -3.42
CA LYS A 100 -1.47 -1.48 -3.91
C LYS A 100 -1.06 -0.43 -2.89
N GLU A 101 -1.83 -0.28 -1.81
CA GLU A 101 -1.63 0.80 -0.86
C GLU A 101 -0.29 0.65 -0.13
N GLY A 102 0.62 1.59 -0.41
CA GLY A 102 1.97 1.59 0.09
C GLY A 102 2.92 0.60 -0.60
N LEU A 103 2.55 0.04 -1.76
CA LEU A 103 3.39 -0.80 -2.62
C LEU A 103 3.86 -0.10 -3.91
N GLU A 104 3.21 0.99 -4.30
CA GLU A 104 3.59 1.82 -5.45
C GLU A 104 4.59 2.92 -5.02
N LYS A 105 5.51 3.30 -5.92
CA LYS A 105 6.44 4.43 -5.72
C LYS A 105 5.85 5.70 -6.31
#